data_AF-A3RG76-F1
#
_entry.id   AF-A3RG76-F1
#
_cell.length_a   1.000
_cell.length_b   1.000
_cell.length_c   1.000
_cell.angle_alpha   90.00
_cell.angle_beta   90.00
_cell.angle_gamma   90.00
#
_symmetry.space_group_name_H-M   'P 1'
#
loop_
_entity.id
_entity.type
_entity.pdbx_description
1 polymer ?
#
loop_
_entity_poly.entity_id
_entity_poly.type
_entity_poly.pdbx_seq_one_letter_code
_entity_poly.pdbx_strand_id
1 'polypeptide(L)'
;RQATVEAGIFLCDLNEELARHGLAMSNLGAVAEVAAAGVIGTGTHNTGIEHGILPTQVVALTLMTAGGEILKCSDSLNEEIFQAARLHLGSLGVILDLTIQCVPAFRLHELQFPSTLTEVLDNLDFHMKKSEYFRF
;
A
#
# COMPACT_ATOMS: atom_id res chain seq x y z
N ARG A 1 -0.01 9.84 -11.52
CA ARG A 1 -1.45 9.49 -11.63
C ARG A 1 -1.92 9.16 -10.23
N GLN A 2 -2.93 9.82 -9.70
CA GLN A 2 -3.30 9.72 -8.29
C GLN A 2 -4.80 9.47 -8.17
N ALA A 3 -5.19 8.75 -7.14
CA ALA A 3 -6.59 8.51 -6.80
C ALA A 3 -6.82 8.89 -5.33
N THR A 4 -7.82 9.73 -5.08
CA THR A 4 -8.26 10.09 -3.73
C THR A 4 -9.52 9.30 -3.41
N VAL A 5 -9.54 8.64 -2.25
CA VAL A 5 -10.62 7.78 -1.81
C VAL A 5 -10.90 7.98 -0.33
N GLU A 6 -12.13 7.70 0.09
CA GLU A 6 -12.49 7.64 1.51
C GLU A 6 -11.69 6.52 2.18
N ALA A 7 -11.19 6.79 3.38
CA ALA A 7 -10.24 5.89 4.03
C ALA A 7 -10.86 4.54 4.46
N GLY A 8 -12.19 4.45 4.45
CA GLY A 8 -12.97 3.24 4.71
C GLY A 8 -13.11 2.29 3.53
N ILE A 9 -12.70 2.68 2.31
CA ILE A 9 -12.79 1.80 1.13
C ILE A 9 -11.99 0.52 1.35
N PHE A 10 -12.55 -0.64 0.99
CA PHE A 10 -11.78 -1.88 0.97
C PHE A 10 -10.82 -1.90 -0.21
N LEU A 11 -9.64 -2.52 -0.05
CA LEU A 11 -8.67 -2.61 -1.16
C LEU A 11 -9.22 -3.36 -2.37
N CYS A 12 -10.10 -4.35 -2.18
CA CYS A 12 -10.77 -5.04 -3.29
C CYS A 12 -11.56 -4.06 -4.17
N ASP A 13 -12.37 -3.20 -3.54
CA ASP A 13 -13.21 -2.22 -4.25
C ASP A 13 -12.34 -1.14 -4.91
N LEU A 14 -11.31 -0.67 -4.21
CA LEU A 14 -10.33 0.27 -4.77
C LEU A 14 -9.67 -0.30 -6.04
N ASN A 15 -9.24 -1.56 -6.02
CA ASN A 15 -8.59 -2.19 -7.17
C ASN A 15 -9.52 -2.29 -8.38
N GLU A 16 -10.78 -2.64 -8.16
CA GLU A 16 -11.78 -2.69 -9.23
C GLU A 16 -11.99 -1.30 -9.85
N GLU A 17 -12.11 -0.25 -9.04
CA GLU A 17 -12.25 1.11 -9.55
C GLU A 17 -10.99 1.57 -10.28
N LEU A 18 -9.80 1.35 -9.73
CA LEU A 18 -8.54 1.69 -10.41
C LEU A 18 -8.44 0.99 -11.77
N ALA A 19 -8.82 -0.29 -11.85
CA ALA A 19 -8.79 -1.06 -13.10
C ALA A 19 -9.71 -0.46 -14.18
N ARG A 20 -10.90 0.03 -13.81
CA ARG A 20 -11.82 0.73 -14.74
C ARG A 20 -11.20 2.00 -15.33
N HIS A 21 -10.27 2.63 -14.61
CA HIS A 21 -9.52 3.79 -15.06
C HIS A 21 -8.17 3.44 -15.72
N GLY A 22 -7.87 2.15 -15.94
CA GLY A 22 -6.58 1.71 -16.49
C GLY A 22 -5.40 1.98 -15.56
N LEU A 23 -5.66 2.00 -14.24
CA LEU A 23 -4.70 2.21 -13.17
C LEU A 23 -4.57 0.96 -12.30
N ALA A 24 -3.49 0.90 -11.54
CA ALA A 24 -3.26 -0.09 -10.48
C ALA A 24 -2.45 0.55 -9.35
N MET A 25 -2.49 -0.07 -8.17
CA MET A 25 -1.46 0.15 -7.14
C MET A 25 -0.16 -0.56 -7.55
N SER A 26 1.01 -0.03 -7.17
CA SER A 26 2.29 -0.64 -7.55
C SER A 26 2.59 -1.92 -6.76
N ASN A 27 2.04 -2.01 -5.55
CA ASN A 27 2.10 -3.20 -4.71
C ASN A 27 0.80 -3.34 -3.92
N LEU A 28 0.44 -4.57 -3.57
CA LEU A 28 -0.84 -4.94 -2.96
C LEU A 28 -0.64 -5.72 -1.67
N GLY A 29 -1.52 -5.58 -0.69
CA GLY A 29 -1.55 -6.50 0.47
C GLY A 29 -1.99 -7.92 0.05
N ALA A 30 -1.66 -8.92 0.88
CA ALA A 30 -2.10 -10.30 0.65
C ALA A 30 -3.60 -10.52 0.90
N VAL A 31 -4.23 -9.65 1.69
CA VAL A 31 -5.67 -9.64 2.01
C VAL A 31 -6.25 -8.35 1.46
N ALA A 32 -7.38 -8.43 0.74
CA ALA A 32 -7.97 -7.29 0.06
C ALA A 32 -9.21 -6.73 0.80
N GLU A 33 -9.81 -7.52 1.70
CA GLU A 33 -10.98 -7.21 2.52
C GLU A 33 -10.61 -6.40 3.76
N VAL A 34 -9.71 -5.42 3.58
CA VAL A 34 -9.19 -4.53 4.63
C VAL A 34 -9.29 -3.09 4.15
N ALA A 35 -9.73 -2.21 5.06
CA ALA A 35 -9.95 -0.80 4.74
C ALA A 35 -8.62 -0.07 4.50
N ALA A 36 -8.61 0.88 3.57
CA ALA A 36 -7.41 1.62 3.17
C ALA A 36 -6.69 2.28 4.35
N ALA A 37 -7.42 2.88 5.30
CA ALA A 37 -6.86 3.44 6.53
C ALA A 37 -6.13 2.39 7.38
N GLY A 38 -6.73 1.22 7.57
CA GLY A 38 -6.15 0.15 8.39
C GLY A 38 -4.89 -0.44 7.77
N VAL A 39 -4.91 -0.59 6.45
CA VAL A 39 -3.78 -1.07 5.64
C VAL A 39 -2.57 -0.17 5.82
N ILE A 40 -2.75 1.15 5.68
CA ILE A 40 -1.64 2.08 5.84
C ILE A 40 -1.24 2.20 7.32
N GLY A 41 -2.22 2.22 8.23
CA GLY A 41 -2.01 2.41 9.65
C GLY A 41 -1.13 1.34 10.29
N THR A 42 -1.13 0.13 9.74
CA THR A 42 -0.35 -1.01 10.24
C THR A 42 0.96 -1.26 9.49
N GLY A 43 1.28 -0.44 8.48
CA GLY A 43 2.49 -0.68 7.67
C GLY A 43 2.38 -1.91 6.77
N THR A 44 1.16 -2.25 6.32
CA THR A 44 0.94 -3.42 5.45
C THR A 44 1.87 -3.38 4.24
N HIS A 45 2.46 -4.51 3.90
CA HIS A 45 3.39 -4.64 2.80
C HIS A 45 3.19 -5.98 2.08
N ASN A 46 3.93 -6.16 0.99
CA ASN A 46 4.03 -7.41 0.27
C ASN A 46 5.45 -7.52 -0.31
N THR A 47 5.65 -8.46 -1.21
CA THR A 47 6.94 -8.79 -1.79
C THR A 47 7.40 -7.76 -2.81
N GLY A 48 8.68 -7.87 -3.19
CA GLY A 48 9.31 -7.06 -4.22
C GLY A 48 10.33 -6.11 -3.61
N ILE A 49 11.60 -6.33 -3.95
CA ILE A 49 12.74 -5.63 -3.33
C ILE A 49 12.76 -4.13 -3.66
N GLU A 50 12.23 -3.76 -4.82
CA GLU A 50 12.11 -2.37 -5.28
C GLU A 50 10.81 -1.70 -4.82
N HIS A 51 9.94 -2.43 -4.09
CA HIS A 51 8.64 -1.94 -3.65
C HIS A 51 8.65 -1.60 -2.16
N GLY A 52 8.17 -0.41 -1.81
CA GLY A 52 7.92 -0.03 -0.43
C GLY A 52 6.69 -0.70 0.17
N ILE A 53 6.45 -0.44 1.45
CA ILE A 53 5.21 -0.78 2.13
C ILE A 53 4.03 0.06 1.59
N LEU A 54 2.78 -0.35 1.77
CA LEU A 54 1.63 0.37 1.21
C LEU A 54 1.53 1.84 1.65
N PRO A 55 1.89 2.24 2.90
CA PRO A 55 2.05 3.64 3.27
C PRO A 55 2.91 4.49 2.34
N THR A 56 3.95 3.92 1.72
CA THR A 56 4.84 4.68 0.83
C THR A 56 4.14 5.12 -0.45
N GLN A 57 3.04 4.45 -0.83
CA GLN A 57 2.21 4.81 -1.97
C GLN A 57 1.24 5.97 -1.65
N VAL A 58 1.00 6.29 -0.38
CA VAL A 58 0.15 7.44 0.01
C VAL A 58 0.94 8.73 -0.16
N VAL A 59 0.36 9.71 -0.88
CA VAL A 59 0.98 11.02 -1.18
C VAL A 59 0.28 12.19 -0.49
N ALA A 60 -0.95 11.98 0.00
CA ALA A 60 -1.67 12.92 0.85
C ALA A 60 -2.73 12.19 1.67
N LEU A 61 -3.14 12.75 2.79
CA LEU A 61 -4.25 12.27 3.62
C LEU A 61 -4.91 13.40 4.40
N THR A 62 -6.13 13.16 4.87
CA THR A 62 -6.83 14.03 5.82
C THR A 62 -6.97 13.30 7.15
N LEU A 63 -6.41 13.88 8.22
CA LEU A 63 -6.44 13.36 9.58
C LEU A 63 -7.41 14.18 10.43
N MET A 64 -8.32 13.52 11.15
CA MET A 64 -9.08 14.12 12.24
C MET A 64 -8.44 13.74 13.58
N THR A 65 -8.00 14.73 14.35
CA THR A 65 -7.39 14.52 15.68
C THR A 65 -8.45 14.24 16.74
N ALA A 66 -8.02 13.82 17.94
CA ALA A 66 -8.91 13.61 19.08
C ALA A 66 -9.68 14.88 19.53
N GLY A 67 -9.14 16.06 19.22
CA GLY A 67 -9.81 17.34 19.47
C GLY A 67 -10.87 17.73 18.44
N GLY A 68 -11.06 16.91 17.38
CA GLY A 68 -11.95 17.22 16.26
C GLY A 68 -11.34 18.15 15.20
N GLU A 69 -10.06 18.52 15.35
CA GLU A 69 -9.36 19.29 14.32
C GLU A 69 -9.10 18.43 13.09
N ILE A 70 -9.34 19.00 11.90
CA ILE A 70 -9.12 18.33 10.61
C ILE A 70 -7.87 18.91 9.96
N LEU A 71 -6.88 18.05 9.75
CA LEU A 71 -5.58 18.38 9.19
C LEU A 71 -5.41 17.70 7.84
N LYS A 72 -5.21 18.51 6.79
CA LYS A 72 -4.73 18.01 5.50
C LYS A 72 -3.22 17.84 5.57
N CYS A 73 -2.71 16.70 5.13
CA CYS A 73 -1.32 16.32 5.28
C CYS A 73 -0.75 15.82 3.95
N SER A 74 0.46 16.26 3.59
CA SER A 74 1.24 15.82 2.41
C SER A 74 2.72 16.19 2.63
N ASP A 75 3.60 15.85 1.69
CA ASP A 75 5.01 16.29 1.73
C ASP A 75 5.18 17.83 1.67
N SER A 76 4.12 18.56 1.31
CA SER A 76 4.14 20.04 1.22
C SER A 76 3.28 20.74 2.28
N LEU A 77 2.57 19.99 3.12
CA LEU A 77 1.62 20.53 4.09
C LEU A 77 1.56 19.61 5.31
N ASN A 78 1.85 20.14 6.50
CA ASN A 78 1.91 19.36 7.74
C ASN A 78 2.82 18.12 7.59
N GLU A 79 4.00 18.28 6.99
CA GLU A 79 4.90 17.17 6.59
C GLU A 79 5.24 16.21 7.74
N GLU A 80 5.57 16.72 8.92
CA GLU A 80 5.89 15.87 10.09
C GLU A 80 4.68 15.02 10.50
N ILE A 81 3.47 15.61 10.47
CA ILE A 81 2.22 14.90 10.75
C ILE A 81 1.92 13.92 9.63
N PHE A 82 2.19 14.28 8.36
CA PHE A 82 2.01 13.39 7.22
C PHE A 82 2.83 12.12 7.38
N GLN A 83 4.14 12.23 7.65
CA GLN A 83 4.99 11.05 7.82
C GLN A 83 4.53 10.16 8.98
N ALA A 84 4.10 10.75 10.09
CA ALA A 84 3.55 10.00 11.22
C ALA A 84 2.19 9.35 10.89
N ALA A 85 1.30 10.07 10.20
CA ALA A 85 -0.06 9.63 9.90
C ALA A 85 -0.14 8.53 8.83
N ARG A 86 0.85 8.42 7.95
CA ARG A 86 0.91 7.34 6.94
C ARG A 86 1.08 5.95 7.56
N LEU A 87 1.58 5.86 8.79
CA LEU A 87 1.70 4.64 9.58
C LEU A 87 1.36 4.96 11.05
N HIS A 88 0.08 5.17 11.31
CA HIS A 88 -0.39 5.77 12.56
C HIS A 88 -0.72 4.77 13.68
N LEU A 89 -0.78 3.45 13.41
CA LEU A 89 -1.19 2.39 14.34
C LEU A 89 -2.50 2.65 15.08
N GLY A 90 -3.39 3.48 14.52
CA GLY A 90 -4.64 3.91 15.15
C GLY A 90 -4.49 4.94 16.28
N SER A 91 -3.29 5.48 16.52
CA SER A 91 -3.01 6.31 17.71
C SER A 91 -3.07 7.82 17.50
N LEU A 92 -2.93 8.30 16.25
CA LEU A 92 -2.83 9.73 15.95
C LEU A 92 -4.16 10.42 15.64
N GLY A 93 -5.24 9.63 15.48
CA GLY A 93 -6.56 10.09 15.08
C GLY A 93 -7.18 9.19 14.02
N VAL A 94 -8.19 9.72 13.33
CA VAL A 94 -8.94 9.01 12.28
C VAL A 94 -8.58 9.58 10.92
N ILE A 95 -8.12 8.73 10.00
CA ILE A 95 -7.94 9.12 8.60
C ILE A 95 -9.32 9.17 7.93
N LEU A 96 -9.67 10.31 7.33
CA LEU A 96 -10.96 10.51 6.66
C LEU A 96 -10.89 10.10 5.18
N ASP A 97 -9.85 10.56 4.50
CA ASP A 97 -9.55 10.26 3.11
C ASP A 97 -8.03 10.20 2.91
N LEU A 98 -7.61 9.53 1.84
CA LEU A 98 -6.22 9.43 1.44
C LEU A 98 -6.08 9.44 -0.08
N THR A 99 -4.92 9.90 -0.54
CA THR A 99 -4.55 9.94 -1.95
C THR A 99 -3.38 8.99 -2.20
N ILE A 100 -3.55 8.06 -3.13
CA ILE A 100 -2.56 7.03 -3.47
C ILE A 100 -1.94 7.36 -4.83
N GLN A 101 -0.63 7.18 -4.93
CA GLN A 101 0.11 7.21 -6.18
C GLN A 101 -0.11 5.89 -6.94
N CYS A 102 -0.81 5.97 -8.08
CA CYS A 102 -1.09 4.83 -8.94
C CYS A 102 -0.10 4.70 -10.10
N VAL A 103 0.00 3.50 -10.65
CA VAL A 103 0.74 3.15 -11.87
C VAL A 103 -0.24 2.80 -13.01
N PRO A 104 0.19 2.75 -14.29
CA PRO A 104 -0.62 2.14 -15.35
C PRO A 104 -1.03 0.71 -14.97
N ALA A 105 -2.24 0.29 -15.31
CA ALA A 105 -2.65 -1.10 -15.12
C ALA A 105 -1.72 -2.07 -15.84
N PHE A 106 -1.41 -3.17 -15.20
CA PHE A 106 -0.49 -4.21 -15.69
C PHE A 106 -1.07 -5.60 -15.38
N ARG A 107 -0.44 -6.65 -15.93
CA ARG A 107 -0.81 -8.04 -15.67
C ARG A 107 0.34 -8.75 -14.99
N LEU A 108 0.02 -9.54 -13.97
CA LEU A 108 0.97 -10.41 -13.30
C LEU A 108 0.84 -11.83 -13.85
N HIS A 109 1.97 -12.52 -13.92
CA HIS A 109 2.04 -13.95 -14.20
C HIS A 109 2.56 -14.64 -12.94
N GLU A 110 1.72 -15.45 -12.31
CA GLU A 110 2.06 -16.17 -11.08
C GLU A 110 2.56 -17.58 -11.41
N LEU A 111 3.67 -17.97 -10.77
CA LEU A 111 4.22 -19.33 -10.84
C LEU A 111 4.40 -19.84 -9.41
N GLN A 112 3.74 -20.96 -9.09
CA GLN A 112 3.80 -21.61 -7.79
C GLN A 112 4.24 -23.07 -7.95
N PHE A 113 5.23 -23.50 -7.16
CA PHE A 113 5.76 -24.86 -7.17
C PHE A 113 6.31 -25.24 -5.79
N PRO A 114 6.30 -26.53 -5.40
CA PRO A 114 6.89 -26.98 -4.14
C PRO A 114 8.42 -26.98 -4.20
N SER A 115 9.09 -26.64 -3.10
CA SER A 115 10.54 -26.73 -2.93
C SER A 115 10.89 -26.87 -1.44
N THR A 116 12.11 -27.29 -1.14
CA THR A 116 12.62 -27.27 0.24
C THR A 116 13.15 -25.89 0.62
N LEU A 117 13.15 -25.57 1.92
CA LEU A 117 13.74 -24.31 2.40
C LEU A 117 15.21 -24.17 1.96
N THR A 118 15.99 -25.25 2.01
CA THR A 118 17.39 -25.26 1.58
C THR A 118 17.55 -24.87 0.12
N GLU A 119 16.80 -25.50 -0.78
CA GLU A 119 16.86 -25.19 -2.23
C GLU A 119 16.51 -23.73 -2.52
N VAL A 120 15.49 -23.19 -1.84
CA VAL A 120 15.09 -21.79 -2.02
C VAL A 120 16.18 -20.83 -1.54
N LEU A 121 16.74 -21.07 -0.36
CA LEU A 121 17.78 -20.21 0.20
C LEU A 121 19.07 -20.27 -0.61
N ASP A 122 19.47 -21.45 -1.09
CA ASP A 122 20.64 -21.64 -1.95
C ASP A 122 20.51 -20.90 -3.29
N ASN A 123 19.28 -20.64 -3.75
CA ASN A 123 18.98 -19.95 -5.01
C ASN A 123 18.28 -18.59 -4.82
N LEU A 124 18.30 -18.01 -3.62
CA LEU A 124 17.50 -16.83 -3.26
C LEU A 124 17.76 -15.65 -4.20
N ASP A 125 19.03 -15.33 -4.47
CA ASP A 125 19.43 -14.24 -5.36
C ASP A 125 18.90 -14.40 -6.78
N PHE A 126 18.87 -15.65 -7.28
CA PHE A 126 18.32 -15.93 -8.60
C PHE A 126 16.81 -15.67 -8.62
N HIS A 127 16.09 -16.13 -7.60
CA HIS A 127 14.66 -15.90 -7.48
C HIS A 127 14.30 -14.42 -7.36
N MET A 128 15.03 -13.65 -6.52
CA MET A 128 14.80 -12.22 -6.36
C MET A 128 15.09 -11.41 -7.62
N LYS A 129 16.07 -11.81 -8.45
CA LYS A 129 16.43 -11.09 -9.69
C LYS A 129 15.52 -11.44 -10.87
N LYS A 130 14.98 -12.67 -10.90
CA LYS A 130 14.17 -13.15 -12.03
C LYS A 130 12.70 -12.72 -11.93
N SER A 131 12.22 -12.40 -10.74
CA SER A 131 10.84 -12.02 -10.48
C SER A 131 10.78 -10.66 -9.78
N GLU A 132 9.87 -9.78 -10.23
CA GLU A 132 9.62 -8.51 -9.54
C GLU A 132 9.06 -8.72 -8.13
N TYR A 133 8.30 -9.80 -7.94
CA TYR A 133 7.66 -10.21 -6.69
C TYR A 133 8.07 -11.66 -6.38
N PHE A 134 8.61 -11.93 -5.19
CA PHE A 134 9.03 -13.26 -4.78
C PHE A 134 8.63 -13.57 -3.33
N ARG A 135 8.01 -14.74 -3.11
CA ARG A 135 7.56 -15.29 -1.83
C ARG A 135 7.87 -16.79 -1.77
N PHE A 136 8.25 -17.31 -0.60
CA PHE A 136 8.42 -18.73 -0.32
C PHE A 136 8.04 -19.07 1.12
#